data_AF-A0A349UP19-F1
#
_entry.id   AF-A0A349UP19-F1
#
_cell.length_a   1.000
_cell.length_b   1.000
_cell.length_c   1.000
_cell.angle_alpha   90.00
_cell.angle_beta   90.00
_cell.angle_gamma   90.00
#
_symmetry.space_group_name_H-M   'P 1'
#
loop_
_entity.id
_entity.type
_entity.pdbx_description
1 polymer ?
#
loop_
_entity_poly.entity_id
_entity_poly.type
_entity_poly.pdbx_seq_one_letter_code
_entity_poly.pdbx_strand_id
1 'polypeptide(L)' 'MVREIARQAKRLAERLAVRGLMNVQFAVKDSEVFILEVNPRASRTVPFVSKATG' A
#
# COMPACT_ATOMS: atom_id res chain seq x y z
N MET A 1 0.02 14.39 2.82
CA MET A 1 0.20 13.37 1.78
C MET A 1 0.43 11.96 2.33
N VAL A 2 1.56 11.65 2.98
CA VAL A 2 1.87 10.28 3.47
C VAL A 2 0.79 9.68 4.39
N ARG A 3 0.26 10.48 5.33
CA ARG A 3 -0.85 10.03 6.22
C ARG A 3 -2.12 9.67 5.45
N GLU A 4 -2.40 10.38 4.36
CA GLU A 4 -3.57 10.12 3.52
C GLU A 4 -3.42 8.82 2.74
N ILE A 5 -2.24 8.58 2.15
CA ILE A 5 -1.89 7.31 1.49
C ILE A 5 -2.04 6.14 2.48
N ALA A 6 -1.53 6.27 3.70
CA ALA A 6 -1.66 5.25 4.74
C ALA A 6 -3.13 4.99 5.13
N ARG A 7 -3.95 6.05 5.24
CA ARG A 7 -5.39 5.94 5.52
C ARG A 7 -6.13 5.19 4.41
N GLN A 8 -5.84 5.51 3.15
CA GLN A 8 -6.44 4.84 1.99
C GLN A 8 -6.01 3.37 1.91
N ALA A 9 -4.72 3.08 2.09
CA ALA A 9 -4.20 1.71 2.11
C ALA A 9 -4.88 0.85 3.20
N LYS A 10 -5.08 1.39 4.41
CA LYS A 10 -5.77 0.69 5.50
C LYS A 10 -7.24 0.40 5.14
N ARG A 11 -7.99 1.41 4.68
CA ARG A 11 -9.40 1.24 4.27
C ARG A 11 -9.57 0.21 3.16
N LEU A 12 -8.63 0.17 2.22
CA LEU A 12 -8.62 -0.78 1.13
C LEU A 12 -8.36 -2.21 1.63
N ALA A 13 -7.40 -2.39 2.54
CA ALA A 13 -7.13 -3.69 3.16
C ALA A 13 -8.37 -4.25 3.88
N GLU A 14 -9.06 -3.40 4.64
CA GLU A 14 -10.29 -3.75 5.36
C GLU A 14 -11.41 -4.17 4.41
N ARG A 15 -11.65 -3.38 3.35
CA ARG A 15 -12.71 -3.67 2.36
C ARG A 15 -12.45 -4.91 1.53
N LEU A 16 -11.19 -5.21 1.23
CA LEU A 16 -10.79 -6.42 0.51
C LEU A 16 -10.62 -7.63 1.44
N ALA A 17 -10.89 -7.48 2.74
CA ALA A 17 -10.72 -8.52 3.75
C ALA A 17 -9.35 -9.21 3.71
N VAL A 18 -8.29 -8.43 3.44
CA VAL A 18 -6.92 -8.96 3.30
C VAL A 18 -6.49 -9.66 4.60
N ARG A 19 -5.96 -10.88 4.45
CA ARG A 19 -5.28 -11.63 5.51
C ARG A 19 -3.85 -11.88 5.09
N GLY A 20 -2.90 -11.29 5.82
CA GLY A 20 -1.48 -11.35 5.49
C GLY A 20 -0.96 -10.06 4.84
N LEU A 21 -0.10 -10.20 3.84
CA LEU A 21 0.58 -9.08 3.19
C LEU A 21 -0.23 -8.51 2.02
N MET A 22 -0.13 -7.19 1.83
CA MET A 22 -0.66 -6.50 0.67
C MET A 22 0.31 -5.41 0.24
N ASN A 23 0.39 -5.20 -1.07
CA ASN A 23 1.07 -4.06 -1.67
C ASN A 23 0.07 -3.22 -2.47
N VAL A 24 0.16 -1.90 -2.35
CA VAL A 24 -0.67 -0.94 -3.08
C VAL A 24 0.27 0.04 -3.78
N GLN A 25 -0.02 0.31 -5.06
CA GLN A 25 0.71 1.30 -5.84
C GLN A 25 -0.16 2.54 -6.01
N PHE A 26 0.38 3.69 -5.65
CA PHE A 26 -0.29 4.98 -5.76
C PHE A 26 0.45 5.89 -6.74
N ALA A 27 -0.29 6.76 -7.41
CA ALA A 27 0.24 7.92 -8.12
C ALA A 27 -0.20 9.20 -7.41
N VAL A 28 0.67 10.21 -7.39
CA VAL A 28 0.35 11.54 -6.87
C VAL A 28 0.52 12.54 -7.99
N LYS A 29 -0.54 13.27 -8.32
CA LYS A 29 -0.54 14.31 -9.35
C LYS A 29 -1.36 15.49 -8.85
N ASP A 30 -0.85 16.71 -8.96
CA ASP A 30 -1.55 17.93 -8.57
C ASP A 30 -2.11 17.89 -7.12
N SER A 31 -1.36 17.27 -6.20
CA SER A 31 -1.76 17.01 -4.80
C SER A 31 -2.96 16.06 -4.62
N GLU A 32 -3.38 15.37 -5.67
CA GLU A 32 -4.37 14.29 -5.61
C GLU A 32 -3.69 12.91 -5.61
N VAL A 33 -4.30 11.97 -4.86
CA VAL A 33 -3.81 10.59 -4.72
C VAL A 33 -4.70 9.66 -5.52
N PHE A 34 -4.09 8.92 -6.44
CA PHE A 34 -4.73 7.92 -7.28
C PHE A 34 -4.22 6.53 -6.93
N ILE A 35 -5.11 5.53 -6.98
CA ILE A 35 -4.74 4.11 -6.85
C ILE A 35 -4.48 3.57 -8.26
N LEU A 36 -3.30 2.98 -8.48
CA LEU A 36 -2.96 2.30 -9.73
C LEU A 36 -3.38 0.83 -9.68
N GLU A 37 -2.89 0.11 -8.68
CA GLU A 37 -3.18 -1.31 -8.50
C GLU A 37 -3.05 -1.76 -7.05
N VAL A 38 -3.65 -2.92 -6.77
CA VAL A 38 -3.68 -3.55 -5.46
C VAL A 38 -3.30 -5.01 -5.61
N ASN A 39 -2.28 -5.44 -4.88
CA ASN A 39 -1.79 -6.81 -4.87
C ASN A 39 -1.96 -7.39 -3.45
N PRO A 40 -3.02 -8.17 -3.17
CA PRO A 40 -3.25 -8.81 -1.86
C PRO A 40 -2.35 -10.05 -1.68
N ARG A 41 -1.05 -9.85 -1.85
CA ARG A 41 0.02 -10.86 -1.74
C ARG A 41 1.33 -10.17 -1.37
N ALA A 42 2.33 -10.97 -1.00
CA ALA A 42 3.69 -10.47 -0.85
C ALA A 42 4.21 -9.88 -2.18
N SER A 43 4.80 -8.69 -2.11
CA SER A 43 5.50 -8.06 -3.23
C SER A 43 6.99 -8.30 -3.14
N ARG A 44 7.68 -8.12 -4.27
CA ARG A 44 9.15 -8.17 -4.36
C ARG A 44 9.86 -7.13 -3.49
N THR A 45 9.15 -6.13 -2.96
CA THR A 45 9.70 -5.10 -2.07
C THR A 45 9.76 -5.55 -0.60
N VAL A 46 9.07 -6.64 -0.23
CA VAL A 46 9.01 -7.11 1.16
C VAL A 46 10.41 -7.39 1.75
N PRO A 47 11.33 -8.14 1.08
CA PRO A 47 12.66 -8.40 1.65
C PRO A 47 13.48 -7.14 1.89
N PHE A 48 13.38 -6.17 0.98
CA PHE A 48 14.05 -4.87 1.13
C PHE A 48 13.48 -4.09 2.32
N VAL A 49 12.16 -3.98 2.42
CA VAL A 49 11.50 -3.26 3.51
C VAL A 49 11.84 -3.88 4.86
N SER A 50 11.76 -5.21 5.00
CA SER A 50 12.16 -5.90 6.23
C SER A 50 13.60 -5.59 6.61
N LYS A 51 14.56 -5.65 5.68
CA LYS A 51 15.95 -5.31 6.01
C LYS A 51 16.17 -3.84 6.36
N ALA A 52 15.35 -2.93 5.83
CA ALA A 52 15.43 -1.51 6.15
C ALA A 52 14.76 -1.14 7.49
N THR A 53 13.74 -1.88 7.91
CA THR A 53 12.97 -1.58 9.14
C THR A 53 13.32 -2.46 10.34
N GLY A 54 14.05 -3.56 10.14
CA GLY A 54 14.33 -4.58 11.17
C GLY A 54 13.45 -5.82 11.04
#